data_AF-A0A975DJK4-F1
#
_entry.id   AF-A0A975DJK4-F1
#
_cell.length_a   1.000
_cell.length_b   1.000
_cell.length_c   1.000
_cell.angle_alpha   90.00
_cell.angle_beta   90.00
_cell.angle_gamma   90.00
#
_symmetry.space_group_name_H-M   'P 1'
#
loop_
_entity.id
_entity.type
_entity.pdbx_description
1 polymer ?
#
loop_
_entity_poly.entity_id
_entity_poly.type
_entity_poly.pdbx_seq_one_letter_code
_entity_poly.pdbx_strand_id
1 'polypeptide(L)'
;MEFAVGLRSNLRGFYFSQAITQAEQFTGVAVIKVNVNQFETDEAQLDTGESSHFAILSESNEIYASDVESWRLKNKSEFLEPCLNEKKAPLCYLNIEERRYLSFAFPLLGLKAKLVYMRDITDLPKAQWPRLGIATLIFIVFIWLVRSIYKRVTQYQRLIAGRRDLELKVQERTQKLEQTQAALIRAAKLATIGQLSASINHEINQPLSAISTYLASTKRLIVKAQYTTALDNVELIEGLMERVSRIVTQLRQFSQTTENKMQYFELQPLIHNALVIAGPELKRCEIDTQINVDPVMVWVDPFKFEQVLVNLFTNARTRWKRVPLKRCV
;
A
#
# COMPACT_ATOMS: atom_id res chain seq x y z
N MET A 1 -54.63 47.09 9.76
CA MET A 1 -53.51 47.96 10.15
C MET A 1 -53.59 49.18 9.26
N GLU A 2 -53.62 50.36 9.86
CA GLU A 2 -53.60 51.62 9.11
C GLU A 2 -52.47 52.49 9.67
N PHE A 3 -51.73 53.15 8.78
CA PHE A 3 -50.78 54.19 9.16
C PHE A 3 -51.54 55.51 9.18
N ALA A 4 -51.51 56.21 10.32
CA ALA A 4 -52.25 57.46 10.47
C ALA A 4 -51.54 58.42 11.44
N VAL A 5 -51.96 59.69 11.39
CA VAL A 5 -51.61 60.68 12.41
C VAL A 5 -52.74 60.70 13.43
N GLY A 6 -52.42 60.44 14.69
CA GLY A 6 -53.46 60.40 15.73
C GLY A 6 -53.95 61.80 16.05
N LEU A 7 -55.23 62.09 15.79
CA LEU A 7 -55.84 63.42 15.95
C LEU A 7 -55.63 64.07 17.33
N ARG A 8 -55.58 63.28 18.42
CA ARG A 8 -55.33 63.79 19.78
C ARG A 8 -53.85 63.92 20.15
N SER A 9 -53.03 62.97 19.72
CA SER A 9 -51.61 62.92 20.07
C SER A 9 -50.71 63.71 19.11
N ASN A 10 -51.20 64.00 17.90
CA ASN A 10 -50.45 64.48 16.75
C ASN A 10 -49.20 63.63 16.39
N LEU A 11 -49.14 62.38 16.85
CA LEU A 11 -48.03 61.47 16.58
C LEU A 11 -48.41 60.45 15.50
N ARG A 12 -47.47 60.18 14.60
CA ARG A 12 -47.55 59.13 13.59
C ARG A 12 -47.41 57.76 14.24
N GLY A 13 -48.14 56.79 13.73
CA GLY A 13 -48.10 55.45 14.30
C GLY A 13 -48.84 54.43 13.44
N PHE A 14 -48.54 53.17 13.72
CA PHE A 14 -49.31 52.05 13.21
C PHE A 14 -50.45 51.75 14.17
N TYR A 15 -51.67 51.71 13.63
CA TYR A 15 -52.87 51.39 14.40
C TYR A 15 -53.33 49.97 14.07
N PHE A 16 -53.46 49.16 15.11
CA PHE A 16 -53.98 47.81 15.06
C PHE A 16 -55.30 47.79 15.80
N SER A 17 -56.40 47.53 15.09
CA SER A 17 -57.73 47.50 15.66
C SER A 17 -58.31 46.09 15.59
N GLN A 18 -58.89 45.62 16.69
CA GLN A 18 -59.60 44.35 16.73
C GLN A 18 -60.93 44.52 17.45
N ALA A 19 -62.01 43.98 16.86
CA ALA A 19 -63.31 43.95 17.48
C ALA A 19 -63.27 43.04 18.73
N ILE A 20 -63.72 43.58 19.86
CA ILE A 20 -63.94 42.81 21.09
C ILE A 20 -65.39 42.35 21.05
N THR A 21 -65.56 41.03 21.02
CA THR A 21 -66.87 40.39 21.13
C THR A 21 -66.95 39.64 22.46
N GLN A 22 -68.09 39.76 23.14
CA GLN A 22 -68.38 39.01 24.35
C GLN A 22 -69.70 38.27 24.13
N ALA A 23 -69.68 36.93 24.27
CA ALA A 23 -70.82 36.06 23.95
C ALA A 23 -71.40 36.31 22.52
N GLU A 24 -70.52 36.39 21.52
CA GLU A 24 -70.84 36.69 20.10
C GLU A 24 -71.49 38.07 19.84
N GLN A 25 -71.66 38.90 20.86
CA GLN A 25 -72.16 40.26 20.71
C GLN A 25 -70.99 41.27 20.65
N PHE A 26 -71.06 42.21 19.70
CA PHE A 26 -70.05 43.26 19.55
C PHE A 26 -70.11 44.24 20.72
N THR A 27 -69.01 44.35 21.47
CA THR A 27 -68.92 45.22 22.66
C THR A 27 -68.10 46.48 22.35
N GLY A 28 -67.16 46.40 21.41
CA GLY A 28 -66.35 47.55 21.01
C GLY A 28 -65.13 47.15 20.17
N VAL A 29 -64.20 48.08 20.01
CA VAL A 29 -62.94 47.86 19.28
C VAL A 29 -61.77 48.22 20.20
N ALA A 30 -60.87 47.28 20.43
CA ALA A 30 -59.56 47.59 20.99
C ALA A 30 -58.66 48.12 19.87
N VAL A 31 -58.03 49.27 20.09
CA VAL A 31 -57.04 49.83 19.18
C VAL A 31 -55.71 49.96 19.91
N ILE A 32 -54.70 49.27 19.40
CA ILE A 32 -53.31 49.41 19.83
C ILE A 32 -52.62 50.37 18.87
N LYS A 33 -52.06 51.45 19.42
CA LYS A 33 -51.21 52.38 18.68
C LYS A 33 -49.74 52.06 18.98
N VAL A 34 -48.99 51.77 17.93
CA VAL A 34 -47.54 51.65 17.99
C VAL A 34 -46.93 52.96 17.47
N ASN A 35 -46.15 53.64 18.31
CA ASN A 35 -45.53 54.92 17.96
C ASN A 35 -44.36 54.69 17.00
N VAL A 36 -44.41 55.30 15.82
CA VAL A 36 -43.37 55.17 14.80
C VAL A 36 -42.08 55.91 15.20
N ASN A 37 -42.21 57.00 15.96
CA ASN A 37 -41.04 57.80 16.36
C ASN A 37 -40.02 56.99 17.16
N GLN A 38 -40.45 55.98 17.95
CA GLN A 38 -39.54 55.13 18.69
C GLN A 38 -38.59 54.35 17.76
N PHE A 39 -39.06 53.91 16.59
CA PHE A 39 -38.23 53.21 15.61
C PHE A 39 -37.39 54.17 14.76
N GLU A 40 -37.86 55.40 14.56
CA GLU A 40 -37.17 56.40 13.75
C GLU A 40 -36.01 57.10 14.48
N THR A 41 -35.95 57.02 15.82
CA THR A 41 -34.93 57.70 16.64
C THR A 41 -34.03 56.76 17.43
N ASP A 42 -34.39 55.47 17.55
CA ASP A 42 -33.63 54.49 18.31
C ASP A 42 -32.69 53.68 17.40
N GLU A 43 -31.56 54.31 17.04
CA GLU A 43 -30.49 53.70 16.23
C GLU A 43 -29.91 52.43 16.88
N ALA A 44 -30.00 52.31 18.21
CA ALA A 44 -29.44 51.18 18.96
C ALA A 44 -30.32 49.92 18.89
N GLN A 45 -31.64 50.05 18.76
CA GLN A 45 -32.55 48.90 18.67
C GLN A 45 -32.57 48.23 17.28
N LEU A 46 -32.16 48.93 16.23
CA LEU A 46 -32.25 48.46 14.85
C LEU A 46 -30.91 48.00 14.25
N ASP A 47 -29.82 48.06 15.03
CA ASP A 47 -28.43 47.75 14.59
C ASP A 47 -28.05 48.49 13.30
N THR A 48 -28.66 49.65 13.07
CA THR A 48 -28.32 50.55 11.99
C THR A 48 -27.14 51.41 12.46
N GLY A 49 -25.92 50.91 12.31
CA GLY A 49 -24.74 51.76 12.49
C GLY A 49 -24.75 52.94 11.52
N GLU A 50 -23.84 53.92 11.67
CA GLU A 50 -23.78 55.17 10.87
C GLU A 50 -23.82 54.99 9.33
N SER A 51 -23.52 53.79 8.83
CA SER A 51 -23.49 53.43 7.40
C SER A 51 -24.68 52.57 6.98
N SER A 52 -25.76 52.51 7.76
CA SER A 52 -26.93 51.70 7.45
C SER A 52 -28.22 52.46 7.76
N HIS A 53 -29.17 52.37 6.84
CA HIS A 53 -30.46 53.06 6.89
C HIS A 53 -31.59 52.10 6.58
N PHE A 54 -32.80 52.43 7.02
CA PHE A 54 -33.99 51.62 6.75
C PHE A 54 -35.16 52.47 6.27
N ALA A 55 -36.03 51.85 5.48
CA ALA A 55 -37.33 52.39 5.13
C ALA A 55 -38.39 51.30 5.21
N ILE A 56 -39.54 51.62 5.83
CA ILE A 56 -40.73 50.78 5.82
C ILE A 56 -41.68 51.33 4.76
N LEU A 57 -42.00 50.50 3.77
CA LEU A 57 -42.88 50.88 2.67
C LEU A 57 -44.24 50.18 2.77
N SER A 58 -45.28 50.84 2.30
CA SER A 58 -46.62 50.29 2.11
C SER A 58 -46.69 49.29 0.93
N GLU A 59 -47.84 48.65 0.73
CA GLU A 59 -48.14 47.89 -0.50
C GLU A 59 -48.06 48.76 -1.77
N SER A 60 -48.36 50.06 -1.66
CA SER A 60 -48.24 51.06 -2.73
C SER A 60 -46.84 51.68 -2.83
N ASN A 61 -45.84 51.11 -2.13
CA ASN A 61 -44.47 51.61 -2.03
C ASN A 61 -44.32 52.99 -1.36
N GLU A 62 -45.31 53.49 -0.63
CA GLU A 62 -45.17 54.76 0.11
C GLU A 62 -44.38 54.56 1.41
N ILE A 63 -43.47 55.48 1.73
CA ILE A 63 -42.62 55.39 2.94
C ILE A 63 -43.44 55.76 4.18
N TYR A 64 -43.73 54.78 5.04
CA TYR A 64 -44.40 54.96 6.33
C TYR A 64 -43.43 55.37 7.45
N ALA A 65 -42.21 54.85 7.44
CA ALA A 65 -41.20 55.14 8.46
C ALA A 65 -39.80 55.01 7.88
N SER A 66 -38.86 55.81 8.38
CA SER A 66 -37.45 55.79 7.97
C SER A 66 -36.59 56.44 9.06
N ASP A 67 -35.39 55.93 9.31
CA ASP A 67 -34.40 56.61 10.16
C ASP A 67 -33.95 57.94 9.54
N VAL A 68 -33.86 58.02 8.21
CA VAL A 68 -33.50 59.26 7.52
C VAL A 68 -34.70 60.20 7.42
N GLU A 69 -34.60 61.38 8.04
CA GLU A 69 -35.69 62.38 8.10
C GLU A 69 -36.11 62.88 6.72
N SER A 70 -35.16 63.08 5.80
CA SER A 70 -35.43 63.61 4.46
C SER A 70 -36.27 62.67 3.57
N TRP A 71 -36.37 61.39 3.94
CA TRP A 71 -37.14 60.34 3.27
C TRP A 71 -38.56 60.18 3.87
N ARG A 72 -38.81 60.69 5.09
CA ARG A 72 -40.11 60.60 5.75
C ARG A 72 -41.15 61.45 5.00
N LEU A 73 -42.34 60.89 4.73
CA LEU A 73 -43.52 61.59 4.19
C LEU A 73 -43.40 62.27 2.82
N LYS A 74 -42.36 61.99 2.03
CA LYS A 74 -42.39 62.30 0.60
C LYS A 74 -43.03 61.12 -0.11
N ASN A 75 -44.03 61.37 -0.96
CA ASN A 75 -44.53 60.40 -1.94
C ASN A 75 -43.48 60.19 -3.05
N LYS A 76 -42.28 59.80 -2.66
CA LYS A 76 -41.08 59.72 -3.47
C LYS A 76 -40.28 58.48 -3.09
N SER A 77 -40.91 57.32 -3.17
CA SER A 77 -40.19 56.04 -3.24
C SER A 77 -39.57 55.80 -4.61
N GLU A 78 -39.67 56.77 -5.53
CA GLU A 78 -39.10 56.73 -6.89
C GLU A 78 -37.62 56.31 -6.88
N PHE A 79 -36.85 56.75 -5.89
CA PHE A 79 -35.43 56.37 -5.77
C PHE A 79 -35.23 54.90 -5.36
N LEU A 80 -36.24 54.23 -4.80
CA LEU A 80 -36.23 52.81 -4.42
C LEU A 80 -36.83 51.91 -5.51
N GLU A 81 -37.60 52.45 -6.47
CA GLU A 81 -38.29 51.68 -7.52
C GLU A 81 -37.40 50.69 -8.28
N PRO A 82 -36.14 51.01 -8.65
CA PRO A 82 -35.26 50.06 -9.33
C PRO A 82 -35.12 48.73 -8.60
N CYS A 83 -35.15 48.76 -7.26
CA CYS A 83 -34.95 47.59 -6.40
C CYS A 83 -36.24 46.96 -5.87
N LEU A 84 -37.39 47.62 -6.03
CA LEU A 84 -38.69 47.11 -5.55
C LEU A 84 -39.37 46.16 -6.54
N ASN A 85 -38.97 46.20 -7.82
CA ASN A 85 -39.57 45.43 -8.92
C ASN A 85 -38.78 44.17 -9.33
N GLU A 86 -37.55 43.99 -8.84
CA GLU A 86 -36.71 42.85 -9.21
C GLU A 86 -37.06 41.58 -8.43
N LYS A 87 -37.78 40.65 -9.09
CA LYS A 87 -38.08 39.30 -8.54
C LYS A 87 -36.87 38.37 -8.41
N LYS A 88 -35.64 38.79 -8.75
CA LYS A 88 -34.53 37.87 -9.05
C LYS A 88 -33.23 38.04 -8.26
N ALA A 89 -33.08 39.05 -7.43
CA ALA A 89 -31.94 39.14 -6.53
C ALA A 89 -32.35 39.77 -5.19
N PRO A 90 -31.93 39.19 -4.05
CA PRO A 90 -32.18 39.79 -2.74
C PRO A 90 -31.48 41.15 -2.60
N LEU A 91 -30.30 41.28 -3.23
CA LEU A 91 -29.42 42.44 -3.13
C LEU A 91 -29.54 43.31 -4.38
N CYS A 92 -29.77 44.60 -4.20
CA CYS A 92 -29.89 45.56 -5.28
C CYS A 92 -29.11 46.85 -4.99
N TYR A 93 -28.50 47.42 -6.02
CA TYR A 93 -27.65 48.60 -5.91
C TYR A 93 -28.45 49.89 -6.18
N LEU A 94 -28.34 50.87 -5.28
CA LEU A 94 -29.03 52.15 -5.35
C LEU A 94 -28.03 53.32 -5.32
N ASN A 95 -28.35 54.39 -6.04
CA ASN A 95 -27.61 55.64 -5.98
C ASN A 95 -28.57 56.75 -5.57
N ILE A 96 -28.36 57.33 -4.38
CA ILE A 96 -29.24 58.32 -3.76
C ILE A 96 -28.36 59.49 -3.33
N GLU A 97 -28.61 60.69 -3.86
CA GLU A 97 -27.90 61.92 -3.46
C GLU A 97 -26.36 61.77 -3.46
N GLU A 98 -25.81 61.20 -4.55
CA GLU A 98 -24.38 60.91 -4.75
C GLU A 98 -23.76 59.83 -3.84
N ARG A 99 -24.58 59.18 -3.00
CA ARG A 99 -24.18 58.03 -2.18
C ARG A 99 -24.64 56.71 -2.78
N ARG A 100 -23.81 55.68 -2.62
CA ARG A 100 -24.01 54.33 -3.13
C ARG A 100 -24.52 53.45 -2.00
N TYR A 101 -25.67 52.83 -2.20
CA TYR A 101 -26.26 51.93 -1.23
C TYR A 101 -26.39 50.53 -1.80
N LEU A 102 -26.09 49.54 -0.96
CA LEU A 102 -26.48 48.16 -1.19
C LEU A 102 -27.75 47.90 -0.39
N SER A 103 -28.85 47.63 -1.09
CA SER A 103 -30.18 47.46 -0.51
C SER A 103 -30.63 46.01 -0.52
N PHE A 104 -31.41 45.62 0.48
CA PHE A 104 -32.12 44.36 0.56
C PHE A 104 -33.54 44.63 1.07
N ALA A 105 -34.54 44.10 0.36
CA ALA A 105 -35.95 44.29 0.68
C ALA A 105 -36.60 42.96 1.07
N PHE A 106 -37.36 42.95 2.17
CA PHE A 106 -38.14 41.78 2.57
C PHE A 106 -39.53 42.16 3.08
N PRO A 107 -40.56 41.33 2.84
CA PRO A 107 -41.89 41.56 3.37
C PRO A 107 -41.90 41.31 4.89
N LEU A 108 -42.59 42.16 5.64
CA LEU A 108 -42.79 41.96 7.08
C LEU A 108 -43.94 40.98 7.30
N LEU A 109 -43.67 39.82 7.93
CA LEU A 109 -44.71 38.82 8.18
C LEU A 109 -45.87 39.41 9.00
N GLY A 110 -47.10 39.24 8.51
CA GLY A 110 -48.31 39.73 9.16
C GLY A 110 -48.61 41.21 8.96
N LEU A 111 -47.74 41.96 8.28
CA LEU A 111 -47.94 43.37 7.93
C LEU A 111 -48.00 43.53 6.41
N LYS A 112 -48.90 44.37 5.92
CA LYS A 112 -48.97 44.78 4.50
C LYS A 112 -47.88 45.83 4.20
N ALA A 113 -46.63 45.50 4.51
CA ALA A 113 -45.50 46.40 4.44
C ALA A 113 -44.20 45.65 4.10
N LYS A 114 -43.24 46.36 3.51
CA LYS A 114 -41.89 45.86 3.21
C LYS A 114 -40.88 46.65 4.03
N LEU A 115 -39.92 45.96 4.65
CA LEU A 115 -38.73 46.61 5.20
C LEU A 115 -37.64 46.59 4.12
N VAL A 116 -37.10 47.77 3.82
CA VAL A 116 -35.93 47.93 2.98
C VAL A 116 -34.79 48.37 3.88
N TYR A 117 -33.77 47.52 3.95
CA TYR A 117 -32.51 47.83 4.62
C TYR A 117 -31.50 48.26 3.57
N MET A 118 -30.75 49.32 3.84
CA MET A 118 -29.77 49.92 2.94
C MET A 118 -28.47 50.11 3.68
N ARG A 119 -27.36 49.69 3.07
CA ARG A 119 -26.01 49.94 3.61
C ARG A 119 -25.26 50.88 2.69
N ASP A 120 -24.79 51.99 3.25
CA ASP A 120 -23.89 52.93 2.57
C ASP A 120 -22.56 52.22 2.29
N ILE A 121 -22.22 52.14 1.00
CA ILE A 121 -20.98 51.57 0.47
C ILE A 121 -20.15 52.63 -0.27
N THR A 122 -20.49 53.91 -0.12
CA THR A 122 -19.80 55.05 -0.77
C THR A 122 -18.34 55.11 -0.34
N ASP A 123 -18.11 55.05 0.98
CA ASP A 123 -16.79 55.12 1.60
C ASP A 123 -16.36 53.75 2.14
N LEU A 124 -16.52 52.69 1.34
CA LEU A 124 -15.85 51.41 1.63
C LEU A 124 -14.35 51.70 1.80
N PRO A 125 -13.78 51.54 3.00
CA PRO A 125 -12.43 52.00 3.27
C PRO A 125 -11.49 51.26 2.33
N LYS A 126 -10.75 52.01 1.49
CA LYS A 126 -9.78 51.47 0.51
C LYS A 126 -8.81 50.45 1.13
N ALA A 127 -8.64 50.48 2.45
CA ALA A 127 -7.88 49.54 3.26
C ALA A 127 -8.45 48.11 3.37
N GLN A 128 -9.72 47.84 3.03
CA GLN A 128 -10.31 46.48 3.12
C GLN A 128 -10.09 45.62 1.86
N TRP A 129 -10.02 46.24 0.67
CA TRP A 129 -9.72 45.56 -0.60
C TRP A 129 -8.45 44.68 -0.57
N PRO A 130 -7.30 45.13 -0.01
CA PRO A 130 -6.12 44.27 0.07
C PRO A 130 -6.31 43.06 1.00
N ARG A 131 -7.10 43.19 2.08
CA ARG A 131 -7.37 42.06 3.00
C ARG A 131 -8.19 40.97 2.32
N LEU A 132 -9.20 41.37 1.55
CA LEU A 132 -10.03 40.43 0.78
C LEU A 132 -9.19 39.71 -0.30
N GLY A 133 -8.31 40.44 -0.99
CA GLY A 133 -7.37 39.85 -1.96
C GLY A 133 -6.39 38.85 -1.35
N ILE A 134 -5.85 39.14 -0.17
CA ILE A 134 -4.98 38.21 0.55
C ILE A 134 -5.76 36.96 0.98
N ALA A 135 -6.98 37.12 1.51
CA ALA A 135 -7.81 35.99 1.93
C ALA A 135 -8.17 35.06 0.75
N THR A 136 -8.50 35.62 -0.41
CA THR A 136 -8.79 34.81 -1.61
C THR A 136 -7.55 34.10 -2.15
N LEU A 137 -6.38 34.76 -2.14
CA LEU A 137 -5.10 34.12 -2.50
C LEU A 137 -4.77 32.95 -1.56
N ILE A 138 -4.91 33.14 -0.25
CA ILE A 138 -4.69 32.08 0.75
C ILE A 138 -5.66 30.91 0.49
N PHE A 139 -6.93 31.20 0.20
CA PHE A 139 -7.93 30.18 -0.08
C PHE A 139 -7.61 29.37 -1.35
N ILE A 140 -7.16 30.03 -2.43
CA ILE A 140 -6.71 29.38 -3.66
C ILE A 140 -5.49 28.49 -3.40
N VAL A 141 -4.49 29.00 -2.65
CA VAL A 141 -3.29 28.24 -2.26
C VAL A 141 -3.68 27.03 -1.42
N PHE A 142 -4.62 27.18 -0.48
CA PHE A 142 -5.12 26.08 0.34
C PHE A 142 -5.76 24.97 -0.50
N ILE A 143 -6.66 25.33 -1.43
CA ILE A 143 -7.28 24.36 -2.35
C ILE A 143 -6.23 23.64 -3.20
N TRP A 144 -5.24 24.40 -3.71
CA TRP A 144 -4.15 23.83 -4.49
C TRP A 144 -3.30 22.85 -3.67
N LEU A 145 -2.97 23.21 -2.42
CA LEU A 145 -2.15 22.42 -1.51
C LEU A 145 -2.86 21.12 -1.12
N VAL A 146 -4.16 21.20 -0.78
CA VAL A 146 -4.99 20.01 -0.52
C VAL A 146 -5.00 19.08 -1.74
N ARG A 147 -5.28 19.61 -2.94
CA ARG A 147 -5.24 18.81 -4.18
C ARG A 147 -3.87 18.17 -4.45
N SER A 148 -2.79 18.90 -4.16
CA SER A 148 -1.41 18.42 -4.32
C SER A 148 -1.12 17.25 -3.37
N ILE A 149 -1.52 17.35 -2.10
CA ILE A 149 -1.37 16.27 -1.12
C ILE A 149 -2.17 15.03 -1.54
N TYR A 150 -3.44 15.18 -1.92
CA TYR A 150 -4.27 14.05 -2.37
C TYR A 150 -3.65 13.30 -3.57
N LYS A 151 -3.09 14.02 -4.55
CA LYS A 151 -2.36 13.41 -5.67
C LYS A 151 -1.12 12.65 -5.21
N ARG A 152 -0.33 13.21 -4.29
CA ARG A 152 0.87 12.54 -3.76
C ARG A 152 0.51 11.26 -3.01
N VAL A 153 -0.50 11.29 -2.15
CA VAL A 153 -0.92 10.12 -1.36
C VAL A 153 -1.35 8.95 -2.26
N THR A 154 -2.15 9.21 -3.30
CA THR A 154 -2.58 8.16 -4.24
C THR A 154 -1.42 7.58 -5.05
N GLN A 155 -0.44 8.40 -5.44
CA GLN A 155 0.79 7.93 -6.09
C GLN A 155 1.61 7.02 -5.16
N TYR A 156 1.78 7.41 -3.89
CA TYR A 156 2.48 6.61 -2.89
C TYR A 156 1.81 5.24 -2.69
N GLN A 157 0.48 5.17 -2.66
CA GLN A 157 -0.21 3.88 -2.54
C GLN A 157 0.02 2.95 -3.75
N ARG A 158 0.00 3.50 -4.98
CA ARG A 158 0.32 2.71 -6.19
C ARG A 158 1.75 2.18 -6.17
N LEU A 159 2.70 2.98 -5.69
CA LEU A 159 4.10 2.57 -5.53
C LEU A 159 4.24 1.43 -4.50
N ILE A 160 3.56 1.53 -3.35
CA ILE A 160 3.59 0.49 -2.32
C ILE A 160 2.96 -0.81 -2.82
N ALA A 161 1.80 -0.72 -3.49
CA ALA A 161 1.14 -1.88 -4.07
C ALA A 161 2.02 -2.55 -5.15
N GLY A 162 2.63 -1.76 -6.03
CA GLY A 162 3.56 -2.24 -7.04
C GLY A 162 4.82 -2.87 -6.45
N ARG A 163 5.38 -2.31 -5.36
CA ARG A 163 6.51 -2.91 -4.65
C ARG A 163 6.18 -4.28 -4.07
N ARG A 164 5.03 -4.43 -3.41
CA ARG A 164 4.61 -5.72 -2.85
C ARG A 164 4.40 -6.77 -3.93
N ASP A 165 3.74 -6.41 -5.04
CA ASP A 165 3.55 -7.33 -6.17
C ASP A 165 4.88 -7.75 -6.79
N LEU A 166 5.82 -6.80 -6.95
CA LEU A 166 7.15 -7.09 -7.46
C LEU A 166 7.94 -8.00 -6.50
N GLU A 167 7.88 -7.73 -5.19
CA GLU A 167 8.56 -8.52 -4.17
C GLU A 167 8.04 -9.96 -4.13
N LEU A 168 6.72 -10.14 -4.19
CA LEU A 168 6.08 -11.46 -4.30
C LEU A 168 6.52 -12.21 -5.57
N LYS A 169 6.52 -11.51 -6.73
CA LYS A 169 6.98 -12.09 -8.00
C LYS A 169 8.46 -12.48 -7.95
N VAL A 170 9.30 -11.64 -7.35
CA VAL A 170 10.73 -11.94 -7.18
C VAL A 170 10.89 -13.16 -6.29
N GLN A 171 10.18 -13.23 -5.16
CA GLN A 171 10.24 -14.38 -4.25
C GLN A 171 9.79 -15.67 -4.94
N GLU A 172 8.67 -15.65 -5.66
CA GLU A 172 8.16 -16.81 -6.41
C GLU A 172 9.15 -17.26 -7.49
N ARG A 173 9.72 -16.31 -8.24
CA ARG A 173 10.73 -16.59 -9.28
C ARG A 173 11.99 -17.19 -8.66
N THR A 174 12.47 -16.65 -7.56
CA THR A 174 13.65 -17.15 -6.83
C THR A 174 13.40 -18.57 -6.34
N GLN A 175 12.27 -18.83 -5.69
CA GLN A 175 11.92 -20.16 -5.19
C GLN A 175 11.82 -21.18 -6.33
N LYS A 176 11.19 -20.80 -7.45
CA LYS A 176 11.10 -21.67 -8.64
C LYS A 176 12.47 -21.94 -9.25
N LEU A 177 13.35 -20.94 -9.27
CA LEU A 177 14.72 -21.09 -9.77
C LEU A 177 15.54 -22.03 -8.89
N GLU A 178 15.44 -21.90 -7.57
CA GLU A 178 16.09 -22.80 -6.61
C GLU A 178 15.59 -24.25 -6.75
N GLN A 179 14.28 -24.45 -6.86
CA GLN A 179 13.69 -25.78 -7.10
C GLN A 179 14.17 -26.39 -8.41
N THR A 180 14.23 -25.60 -9.48
CA THR A 180 14.70 -26.06 -10.80
C THR A 180 16.19 -26.41 -10.76
N GLN A 181 17.02 -25.60 -10.10
CA GLN A 181 18.44 -25.91 -9.91
C GLN A 181 18.64 -27.18 -9.10
N ALA A 182 17.89 -27.39 -8.02
CA ALA A 182 17.95 -28.60 -7.22
C ALA A 182 17.58 -29.85 -8.05
N ALA A 183 16.55 -29.74 -8.90
CA ALA A 183 16.16 -30.80 -9.82
C ALA A 183 17.24 -31.10 -10.87
N LEU A 184 17.87 -30.06 -11.43
CA LEU A 184 18.98 -30.21 -12.38
C LEU A 184 20.20 -30.88 -11.76
N ILE A 185 20.57 -30.49 -10.53
CA ILE A 185 21.68 -31.14 -9.80
C ILE A 185 21.36 -32.63 -9.58
N ARG A 186 20.12 -32.97 -9.22
CA ARG A 186 19.69 -34.35 -9.05
C ARG A 186 19.78 -35.16 -10.35
N ALA A 187 19.33 -34.57 -11.46
CA ALA A 187 19.43 -35.20 -12.79
C ALA A 187 20.89 -35.42 -13.19
N ALA A 188 21.77 -34.44 -12.93
CA ALA A 188 23.20 -34.56 -13.20
C ALA A 188 23.86 -35.68 -12.36
N LYS A 189 23.54 -35.76 -11.06
CA LYS A 189 24.02 -36.85 -10.18
C LYS A 189 23.63 -38.23 -10.71
N LEU A 190 22.38 -38.39 -11.13
CA LEU A 190 21.88 -39.65 -11.71
C LEU A 190 22.53 -39.97 -13.05
N ALA A 191 22.76 -38.97 -13.90
CA ALA A 191 23.46 -39.14 -15.17
C ALA A 191 24.92 -39.60 -14.96
N THR A 192 25.63 -39.04 -13.98
CA THR A 192 26.99 -39.48 -13.61
C THR A 192 27.00 -40.93 -13.12
N ILE A 193 26.05 -41.33 -12.26
CA ILE A 193 25.90 -42.74 -11.87
C ILE A 193 25.64 -43.61 -13.09
N GLY A 194 24.76 -43.19 -14.01
CA GLY A 194 24.47 -43.90 -15.25
C GLY A 194 25.71 -44.11 -16.13
N GLN A 195 26.52 -43.06 -16.28
CA GLN A 195 27.77 -43.10 -17.05
C GLN A 195 28.81 -44.02 -16.40
N LEU A 196 28.90 -44.02 -15.07
CA LEU A 196 29.82 -44.87 -14.30
C LEU A 196 29.25 -46.30 -14.06
N SER A 197 27.99 -46.53 -14.40
CA SER A 197 27.24 -47.76 -14.06
C SER A 197 27.92 -49.02 -14.56
N ALA A 198 28.49 -49.00 -15.77
CA ALA A 198 29.24 -50.14 -16.30
C ALA A 198 30.46 -50.47 -15.42
N SER A 199 31.20 -49.46 -14.96
CA SER A 199 32.38 -49.65 -14.10
C SER A 199 32.00 -50.12 -12.70
N ILE A 200 30.96 -49.51 -12.13
CA ILE A 200 30.39 -49.88 -10.82
C ILE A 200 29.87 -51.32 -10.82
N ASN A 201 29.12 -51.71 -11.85
CA ASN A 201 28.63 -53.08 -12.00
C ASN A 201 29.78 -54.08 -12.05
N HIS A 202 30.87 -53.74 -12.75
CA HIS A 202 32.06 -54.58 -12.76
C HIS A 202 32.72 -54.67 -11.36
N GLU A 203 32.84 -53.57 -10.62
CA GLU A 203 33.40 -53.57 -9.26
C GLU A 203 32.52 -54.25 -8.21
N ILE A 204 31.20 -54.29 -8.40
CA ILE A 204 30.27 -55.05 -7.53
C ILE A 204 30.30 -56.54 -7.89
N ASN A 205 30.32 -56.87 -9.19
CA ASN A 205 30.31 -58.26 -9.65
C ASN A 205 31.63 -58.99 -9.35
N GLN A 206 32.76 -58.27 -9.25
CA GLN A 206 34.06 -58.84 -8.87
C GLN A 206 34.05 -59.52 -7.49
N PRO A 207 33.77 -58.81 -6.37
CA PRO A 207 33.72 -59.43 -5.06
C PRO A 207 32.60 -60.47 -4.97
N LEU A 208 31.45 -60.29 -5.63
CA LEU A 208 30.38 -61.30 -5.67
C LEU A 208 30.82 -62.62 -6.34
N SER A 209 31.61 -62.53 -7.41
CA SER A 209 32.17 -63.71 -8.07
C SER A 209 33.21 -64.41 -7.18
N ALA A 210 34.04 -63.63 -6.49
CA ALA A 210 34.99 -64.16 -5.51
C ALA A 210 34.27 -64.84 -4.33
N ILE A 211 33.22 -64.22 -3.78
CA ILE A 211 32.38 -64.79 -2.72
C ILE A 211 31.76 -66.11 -3.16
N SER A 212 31.22 -66.17 -4.37
CA SER A 212 30.66 -67.41 -4.93
C SER A 212 31.73 -68.52 -5.04
N THR A 213 32.95 -68.15 -5.42
CA THR A 213 34.08 -69.07 -5.52
C THR A 213 34.54 -69.56 -4.13
N TYR A 214 34.69 -68.66 -3.16
CA TYR A 214 35.06 -69.00 -1.79
C TYR A 214 33.97 -69.82 -1.11
N LEU A 215 32.67 -69.55 -1.36
CA LEU A 215 31.57 -70.36 -0.87
C LEU A 215 31.63 -71.80 -1.40
N ALA A 216 31.87 -71.97 -2.71
CA ALA A 216 32.04 -73.29 -3.31
C ALA A 216 33.25 -74.04 -2.75
N SER A 217 34.38 -73.34 -2.57
CA SER A 217 35.60 -73.88 -1.95
C SER A 217 35.35 -74.30 -0.50
N THR A 218 34.70 -73.44 0.29
CA THR A 218 34.32 -73.69 1.69
C THR A 218 33.47 -74.94 1.82
N LYS A 219 32.43 -75.10 0.98
CA LYS A 219 31.61 -76.32 0.95
C LYS A 219 32.47 -77.57 0.71
N ARG A 220 33.42 -77.52 -0.21
CA ARG A 220 34.32 -78.63 -0.52
C ARG A 220 35.29 -78.94 0.63
N LEU A 221 35.80 -77.91 1.31
CA LEU A 221 36.72 -78.06 2.45
C LEU A 221 36.01 -78.66 3.68
N ILE A 222 34.77 -78.26 3.95
CA ILE A 222 33.94 -78.83 5.02
C ILE A 222 33.73 -80.34 4.81
N VAL A 223 33.41 -80.76 3.58
CA VAL A 223 33.26 -82.19 3.24
C VAL A 223 34.56 -82.98 3.45
N LYS A 224 35.71 -82.33 3.28
CA LYS A 224 37.04 -82.93 3.52
C LYS A 224 37.51 -82.83 4.98
N ALA A 225 36.66 -82.38 5.91
CA ALA A 225 36.99 -82.11 7.31
C ALA A 225 38.15 -81.10 7.52
N GLN A 226 38.40 -80.21 6.54
CA GLN A 226 39.40 -79.15 6.62
C GLN A 226 38.77 -77.85 7.17
N TYR A 227 38.35 -77.89 8.43
CA TYR A 227 37.54 -76.82 9.04
C TYR A 227 38.29 -75.50 9.23
N THR A 228 39.59 -75.53 9.52
CA THR A 228 40.41 -74.33 9.70
C THR A 228 40.48 -73.51 8.41
N THR A 229 40.85 -74.13 7.29
CA THR A 229 40.88 -73.47 5.97
C THR A 229 39.48 -73.07 5.48
N ALA A 230 38.43 -73.78 5.90
CA ALA A 230 37.06 -73.37 5.63
C ALA A 230 36.69 -72.08 6.38
N LEU A 231 37.14 -71.92 7.64
CA LEU A 231 36.98 -70.71 8.43
C LEU A 231 37.71 -69.52 7.82
N ASP A 232 38.96 -69.69 7.34
CA ASP A 232 39.71 -68.64 6.65
C ASP A 232 38.95 -68.10 5.42
N ASN A 233 38.31 -69.00 4.65
CA ASN A 233 37.48 -68.59 3.52
C ASN A 233 36.23 -67.81 3.96
N VAL A 234 35.64 -68.13 5.12
CA VAL A 234 34.48 -67.41 5.64
C VAL A 234 34.87 -65.98 6.02
N GLU A 235 36.02 -65.78 6.67
CA GLU A 235 36.53 -64.44 6.99
C GLU A 235 36.79 -63.61 5.72
N LEU A 236 37.36 -64.23 4.67
CA LEU A 236 37.50 -63.59 3.36
C LEU A 236 36.15 -63.19 2.73
N ILE A 237 35.12 -64.04 2.87
CA ILE A 237 33.76 -63.74 2.38
C ILE A 237 33.17 -62.55 3.14
N GLU A 238 33.33 -62.48 4.47
CA GLU A 238 32.85 -61.37 5.30
C GLU A 238 33.49 -60.04 4.86
N GLY A 239 34.81 -60.01 4.65
CA GLY A 239 35.50 -58.82 4.16
C GLY A 239 35.04 -58.38 2.76
N LEU A 240 34.76 -59.33 1.86
CA LEU A 240 34.21 -59.02 0.52
C LEU A 240 32.77 -58.51 0.59
N MET A 241 31.95 -59.03 1.52
CA MET A 241 30.59 -58.55 1.78
C MET A 241 30.59 -57.12 2.33
N GLU A 242 31.47 -56.81 3.29
CA GLU A 242 31.63 -55.44 3.79
C GLU A 242 32.03 -54.46 2.68
N ARG A 243 32.93 -54.88 1.79
CA ARG A 243 33.32 -54.06 0.64
C ARG A 243 32.13 -53.75 -0.28
N VAL A 244 31.30 -54.74 -0.61
CA VAL A 244 30.08 -54.53 -1.42
C VAL A 244 29.11 -53.58 -0.71
N SER A 245 28.89 -53.78 0.59
CA SER A 245 28.04 -52.91 1.40
C SER A 245 28.51 -51.45 1.39
N ARG A 246 29.84 -51.23 1.49
CA ARG A 246 30.45 -49.89 1.43
C ARG A 246 30.20 -49.21 0.08
N ILE A 247 30.40 -49.92 -1.03
CA ILE A 247 30.15 -49.41 -2.39
C ILE A 247 28.68 -49.01 -2.55
N VAL A 248 27.75 -49.88 -2.15
CA VAL A 248 26.30 -49.60 -2.25
C VAL A 248 25.89 -48.41 -1.39
N THR A 249 26.42 -48.32 -0.17
CA THR A 249 26.12 -47.22 0.77
C THR A 249 26.58 -45.88 0.20
N GLN A 250 27.80 -45.82 -0.34
CA GLN A 250 28.35 -44.60 -0.93
C GLN A 250 27.58 -44.16 -2.19
N LEU A 251 27.16 -45.09 -3.04
CA LEU A 251 26.29 -44.79 -4.20
C LEU A 251 24.93 -44.21 -3.76
N ARG A 252 24.33 -44.81 -2.73
CA ARG A 252 23.07 -44.35 -2.17
C ARG A 252 23.21 -42.96 -1.53
N GLN A 253 24.33 -42.68 -0.88
CA GLN A 253 24.65 -41.37 -0.30
C GLN A 253 24.85 -40.31 -1.39
N PHE A 254 25.57 -40.64 -2.47
CA PHE A 254 25.79 -39.73 -3.60
C PHE A 254 24.47 -39.33 -4.30
N SER A 255 23.53 -40.27 -4.44
CA SER A 255 22.22 -40.07 -5.07
C SER A 255 21.22 -39.28 -4.23
N GLN A 256 21.42 -39.22 -2.90
CA GLN A 256 20.49 -38.52 -2.01
C GLN A 256 20.63 -36.99 -2.08
N THR A 257 19.49 -36.32 -1.90
CA THR A 257 19.40 -34.87 -1.70
C THR A 257 19.46 -34.61 -0.20
N THR A 258 20.61 -34.20 0.31
CA THR A 258 20.72 -33.66 1.66
C THR A 258 20.53 -32.14 1.60
N GLU A 259 19.88 -31.55 2.60
CA GLU A 259 19.86 -30.10 2.80
C GLU A 259 21.30 -29.57 2.82
N ASN A 260 21.56 -28.45 2.14
CA ASN A 260 22.86 -27.77 2.18
C ASN A 260 23.22 -27.44 3.63
N LYS A 261 24.01 -28.29 4.27
CA LYS A 261 24.47 -28.10 5.65
C LYS A 261 25.98 -28.06 5.64
N MET A 262 26.50 -26.85 5.81
CA MET A 262 27.91 -26.64 6.05
C MET A 262 28.23 -27.11 7.46
N GLN A 263 29.21 -28.00 7.58
CA GLN A 263 29.68 -28.52 8.86
C GLN A 263 31.18 -28.74 8.82
N TYR A 264 31.81 -28.76 10.00
CA TYR A 264 33.19 -29.20 10.11
C TYR A 264 33.24 -30.70 9.90
N PHE A 265 34.00 -31.12 8.89
CA PHE A 265 34.15 -32.52 8.52
C PHE A 265 35.61 -32.82 8.23
N GLU A 266 36.05 -34.04 8.54
CA GLU A 266 37.42 -34.46 8.29
C GLU A 266 37.64 -34.68 6.79
N LEU A 267 38.72 -34.14 6.24
CA LEU A 267 38.98 -34.16 4.81
C LEU A 267 39.26 -35.57 4.27
N GLN A 268 39.93 -36.41 5.06
CA GLN A 268 40.39 -37.73 4.62
C GLN A 268 39.22 -38.67 4.22
N PRO A 269 38.15 -38.81 5.02
CA PRO A 269 36.98 -39.59 4.61
C PRO A 269 36.32 -39.09 3.31
N LEU A 270 36.27 -37.78 3.06
CA LEU A 270 35.67 -37.22 1.83
C LEU A 270 36.45 -37.63 0.58
N ILE A 271 37.78 -37.61 0.67
CA ILE A 271 38.66 -38.04 -0.43
C ILE A 271 38.51 -39.53 -0.68
N HIS A 272 38.46 -40.35 0.38
CA HIS A 272 38.24 -41.79 0.26
C HIS A 272 36.90 -42.11 -0.41
N ASN A 273 35.80 -41.48 0.02
CA ASN A 273 34.48 -41.72 -0.56
C ASN A 273 34.45 -41.37 -2.05
N ALA A 274 35.00 -40.22 -2.43
CA ALA A 274 35.11 -39.81 -3.83
C ALA A 274 35.99 -40.77 -4.66
N LEU A 275 37.06 -41.32 -4.09
CA LEU A 275 37.93 -42.30 -4.75
C LEU A 275 37.30 -43.69 -4.88
N VAL A 276 36.40 -44.11 -4.00
CA VAL A 276 35.67 -45.37 -4.23
C VAL A 276 34.80 -45.25 -5.49
N ILE A 277 34.22 -44.07 -5.74
CA ILE A 277 33.38 -43.82 -6.92
C ILE A 277 34.23 -43.65 -8.19
N ALA A 278 35.32 -42.87 -8.14
CA ALA A 278 36.15 -42.57 -9.32
C ALA A 278 37.25 -43.62 -9.58
N GLY A 279 37.72 -44.32 -8.54
CA GLY A 279 38.83 -45.26 -8.54
C GLY A 279 38.75 -46.39 -9.56
N PRO A 280 37.58 -47.01 -9.81
CA PRO A 280 37.43 -48.03 -10.84
C PRO A 280 37.84 -47.55 -12.24
N GLU A 281 37.48 -46.32 -12.60
CA GLU A 281 37.87 -45.73 -13.89
C GLU A 281 39.34 -45.30 -13.93
N LEU A 282 39.89 -44.85 -12.80
CA LEU A 282 41.31 -44.50 -12.69
C LEU A 282 42.20 -45.74 -12.84
N LYS A 283 41.83 -46.87 -12.21
CA LYS A 283 42.53 -48.14 -12.33
C LYS A 283 42.51 -48.72 -13.74
N ARG A 284 41.38 -48.61 -14.46
CA ARG A 284 41.32 -48.98 -15.90
C ARG A 284 42.32 -48.22 -16.75
N CYS A 285 42.70 -47.03 -16.30
CA CYS A 285 43.69 -46.17 -16.95
C CYS A 285 45.12 -46.38 -16.44
N GLU A 286 45.39 -47.38 -15.59
CA GLU A 286 46.68 -47.58 -14.92
C GLU A 286 47.18 -46.33 -14.16
N ILE A 287 46.25 -45.46 -13.72
CA ILE A 287 46.60 -44.28 -12.93
C ILE A 287 46.72 -44.71 -11.48
N ASP A 288 47.95 -44.65 -10.95
CA ASP A 288 48.21 -44.90 -9.55
C ASP A 288 47.83 -43.68 -8.70
N THR A 289 47.11 -43.92 -7.60
CA THR A 289 46.56 -42.87 -6.73
C THR A 289 47.29 -42.90 -5.39
N GLN A 290 48.09 -41.88 -5.10
CA GLN A 290 48.72 -41.69 -3.79
C GLN A 290 47.94 -40.63 -3.00
N ILE A 291 47.47 -41.01 -1.81
CA ILE A 291 46.77 -40.10 -0.89
C ILE A 291 47.73 -39.81 0.25
N ASN A 292 48.19 -38.57 0.36
CA ASN A 292 48.90 -38.08 1.53
C ASN A 292 48.21 -36.81 2.02
N VAL A 293 47.42 -36.94 3.08
CA VAL A 293 46.56 -35.89 3.62
C VAL A 293 46.68 -35.93 5.12
N ASP A 294 47.10 -34.81 5.71
CA ASP A 294 47.11 -34.64 7.16
C ASP A 294 45.67 -34.58 7.71
N PRO A 295 45.43 -34.93 8.99
CA PRO A 295 44.11 -34.84 9.61
C PRO A 295 43.67 -33.37 9.69
N VAL A 296 42.92 -32.92 8.68
CA VAL A 296 42.45 -31.54 8.55
C VAL A 296 40.92 -31.51 8.57
N MET A 297 40.38 -30.65 9.43
CA MET A 297 38.95 -30.35 9.49
C MET A 297 38.63 -29.21 8.53
N VAL A 298 37.67 -29.42 7.65
CA VAL A 298 37.22 -28.44 6.66
C VAL A 298 35.75 -28.09 6.90
N TRP A 299 35.40 -26.79 6.77
CA TRP A 299 34.02 -26.34 6.86
C TRP A 299 33.36 -26.43 5.48
N VAL A 300 32.66 -27.54 5.23
CA VAL A 300 32.12 -27.89 3.91
C VAL A 300 30.76 -28.56 4.02
N ASP A 301 30.01 -28.58 2.91
CA ASP A 301 28.96 -29.57 2.70
C ASP A 301 29.64 -30.84 2.17
N PRO A 302 29.66 -31.95 2.95
CA PRO A 302 30.43 -33.14 2.61
C PRO A 302 30.00 -33.76 1.27
N PHE A 303 28.70 -33.74 0.96
CA PHE A 303 28.17 -34.35 -0.27
C PHE A 303 28.53 -33.54 -1.51
N LYS A 304 28.45 -32.21 -1.43
CA LYS A 304 28.87 -31.34 -2.52
C LYS A 304 30.37 -31.39 -2.73
N PHE A 305 31.12 -31.44 -1.64
CA PHE A 305 32.58 -31.51 -1.70
C PHE A 305 33.04 -32.83 -2.33
N GLU A 306 32.46 -33.96 -1.94
CA GLU A 306 32.70 -35.27 -2.59
C GLU A 306 32.40 -35.22 -4.10
N GLN A 307 31.31 -34.56 -4.52
CA GLN A 307 30.98 -34.41 -5.94
C GLN A 307 32.03 -33.60 -6.70
N VAL A 308 32.55 -32.52 -6.10
CA VAL A 308 33.67 -31.76 -6.69
C VAL A 308 34.88 -32.66 -6.83
N LEU A 309 35.22 -33.45 -5.81
CA LEU A 309 36.35 -34.38 -5.86
C LEU A 309 36.17 -35.44 -6.96
N VAL A 310 35.00 -36.08 -7.08
CA VAL A 310 34.71 -37.04 -8.16
C VAL A 310 34.87 -36.38 -9.53
N ASN A 311 34.36 -35.17 -9.72
CA ASN A 311 34.53 -34.41 -10.96
C ASN A 311 35.99 -34.07 -11.24
N LEU A 312 36.76 -33.70 -10.22
CA LEU A 312 38.19 -33.41 -10.35
C LEU A 312 38.97 -34.66 -10.74
N PHE A 313 38.73 -35.80 -10.10
CA PHE A 313 39.40 -37.06 -10.39
C PHE A 313 39.08 -37.57 -11.81
N THR A 314 37.81 -37.52 -12.21
CA THR A 314 37.38 -37.89 -13.57
C THR A 314 37.89 -36.91 -14.64
N ASN A 315 38.03 -35.63 -14.32
CA ASN A 315 38.65 -34.64 -15.21
C ASN A 315 40.17 -34.81 -15.31
N ALA A 316 40.86 -35.13 -14.22
CA ALA A 316 42.30 -35.41 -14.21
C ALA A 316 42.63 -36.53 -15.19
N ARG A 317 41.81 -37.60 -15.22
CA ARG A 317 41.86 -38.65 -16.23
C ARG A 317 41.76 -38.11 -17.67
N THR A 318 40.78 -37.23 -17.94
CA THR A 318 40.55 -36.70 -19.29
C THR A 318 41.72 -35.84 -19.79
N ARG A 319 42.42 -35.13 -18.90
CA ARG A 319 43.62 -34.35 -19.27
C ARG A 319 44.84 -35.25 -19.49
N TRP A 320 44.94 -36.37 -18.77
CA TRP A 320 45.97 -37.39 -19.02
C TRP A 320 45.89 -37.94 -20.45
N LYS A 321 44.70 -38.05 -21.05
CA LYS A 321 44.52 -38.46 -22.46
C LYS A 321 45.21 -37.54 -23.50
N ARG A 322 45.59 -36.30 -23.14
CA ARG A 322 46.25 -35.34 -24.04
C ARG A 322 47.78 -35.28 -23.90
N VAL A 323 48.37 -36.05 -22.99
CA VAL A 323 49.82 -36.17 -22.82
C VAL A 323 50.24 -37.54 -23.38
N PRO A 324 51.28 -37.66 -24.22
CA PRO A 324 51.59 -38.88 -24.98
C PRO A 324 52.29 -39.97 -24.15
N LEU A 325 51.72 -40.37 -23.02
CA LEU A 325 52.18 -41.52 -22.24
C LEU A 325 50.99 -42.43 -21.91
N LYS A 326 50.92 -43.53 -22.67
CA LYS A 326 49.99 -44.69 -22.61
C LYS A 326 48.49 -44.36 -22.70
N ARG A 327 47.87 -44.81 -23.80
CA ARG A 327 46.41 -44.81 -23.99
C ARG A 327 45.77 -45.79 -23.00
N CYS A 328 44.83 -45.33 -22.18
CA CYS A 328 43.85 -46.23 -21.60
C CYS A 328 43.02 -46.84 -22.75
N VAL A 329 42.96 -48.16 -22.82
CA VAL A 329 42.13 -48.90 -23.78
C VAL A 329 40.69 -48.93 -23.30
#